data_AF-A0A931TCK8-F1
#
_entry.id   AF-A0A931TCK8-F1
#
_cell.length_a   1.000
_cell.length_b   1.000
_cell.length_c   1.000
_cell.angle_alpha   90.00
_cell.angle_beta   90.00
_cell.angle_gamma   90.00
#
_symmetry.space_group_name_H-M   'P 1'
#
loop_
_entity.id
_entity.type
_entity.pdbx_description
1 polymer ?
#
loop_
_entity_poly.entity_id
_entity_poly.type
_entity_poly.pdbx_seq_one_letter_code
_entity_poly.pdbx_strand_id
1 'polypeptide(L)' 'MRSTPRIVSAFRGVDGKLHHSRCGRPIELVGVRGGIELDFRCIGCWEHVTLTQAALARVPVGRE' A
#
# COMPACT_ATOMS: atom_id res chain seq x y z
N MET A 1 -2.76 20.74 -18.46
CA MET A 1 -3.40 19.71 -17.60
C MET A 1 -2.72 19.70 -16.24
N ARG A 2 -3.43 20.04 -15.16
CA ARG A 2 -2.94 19.72 -13.81
C ARG A 2 -3.19 18.23 -13.60
N SER A 3 -2.14 17.44 -13.41
CA SER A 3 -2.31 16.04 -13.01
C SER A 3 -2.95 16.04 -11.63
N THR A 4 -4.13 15.44 -11.50
CA THR A 4 -4.68 15.09 -10.18
C THR A 4 -3.62 14.25 -9.48
N PRO A 5 -3.19 14.59 -8.24
CA PRO A 5 -2.29 13.73 -7.50
C PRO A 5 -2.98 12.37 -7.34
N ARG A 6 -2.32 11.29 -7.74
CA ARG A 6 -2.86 9.96 -7.46
C ARG A 6 -2.89 9.82 -5.95
N ILE A 7 -4.08 9.67 -5.36
CA ILE A 7 -4.20 9.25 -3.97
C ILE A 7 -3.78 7.79 -3.94
N VAL A 8 -2.48 7.55 -3.77
CA VAL A 8 -1.91 6.23 -3.55
C VAL A 8 -1.65 6.11 -2.06
N SER A 9 -2.20 5.07 -1.43
CA SER A 9 -1.94 4.74 -0.02
C SER A 9 -0.76 3.79 0.13
N ALA A 10 -0.40 3.05 -0.94
CA ALA A 10 0.73 2.14 -0.95
C ALA A 10 1.46 2.15 -2.29
N PHE A 11 2.74 1.76 -2.26
CA PHE A 11 3.57 1.47 -3.43
C PHE A 11 4.41 0.21 -3.17
N ARG A 12 4.93 -0.41 -4.22
CA ARG A 12 5.89 -1.52 -4.14
C ARG A 12 7.31 -0.96 -4.14
N GLY A 13 8.08 -1.27 -3.10
CA GLY A 13 9.49 -0.90 -2.97
C GLY A 13 10.42 -1.79 -3.80
N VAL A 14 11.69 -1.42 -3.88
CA VAL A 14 12.73 -2.21 -4.59
C VAL A 14 13.02 -3.54 -3.88
N ASP A 15 12.73 -3.61 -2.58
CA ASP A 15 12.80 -4.83 -1.77
C ASP A 15 11.64 -5.82 -2.04
N GLY A 16 10.74 -5.45 -2.96
CA GLY A 16 9.57 -6.23 -3.34
C GLY A 16 8.38 -6.10 -2.36
N LYS A 17 8.55 -5.40 -1.24
CA LYS A 17 7.51 -5.23 -0.22
C LYS A 17 6.56 -4.08 -0.57
N LEU A 18 5.45 -4.03 0.15
CA LEU A 18 4.55 -2.89 0.12
C LEU A 18 5.00 -1.86 1.15
N HIS A 19 5.01 -0.59 0.73
CA HIS A 19 5.34 0.56 1.56
C HIS A 19 4.18 1.54 1.56
N HIS A 20 3.99 2.22 2.68
CA HIS A 20 2.96 3.23 2.80
C HIS A 20 3.46 4.54 2.20
N SER A 21 2.66 5.12 1.31
CA SER A 21 3.05 6.26 0.46
C SER A 21 3.45 7.52 1.24
N ARG A 22 2.86 7.73 2.42
CA ARG A 22 3.15 8.90 3.27
C ARG A 22 4.40 8.70 4.12
N CYS A 23 4.52 7.53 4.77
CA CYS A 23 5.59 7.26 5.74
C CYS A 23 6.87 6.71 5.07
N GLY A 24 6.77 6.18 3.84
CA GLY A 24 7.84 5.46 3.14
C GLY A 24 8.23 4.13 3.78
N ARG A 25 7.63 3.76 4.92
CA ARG A 25 7.96 2.55 5.67
C ARG A 25 7.15 1.35 5.17
N PRO A 26 7.66 0.12 5.37
CA PRO A 26 6.92 -1.10 5.06
C PRO A 26 5.55 -1.15 5.73
N ILE A 27 4.60 -1.79 5.06
CA ILE A 27 3.32 -2.18 5.64
C ILE A 27 3.25 -3.69 5.78
N GLU A 28 2.66 -4.16 6.88
CA GLU A 28 2.53 -5.58 7.19
C GLU A 28 1.07 -6.01 7.11
N LEU A 29 0.82 -7.21 6.57
CA LEU A 29 -0.52 -7.80 6.53
C LEU A 29 -0.96 -8.15 7.96
N VAL A 30 -2.08 -7.58 8.40
CA VAL A 30 -2.64 -7.79 9.74
C VAL A 30 -3.98 -8.53 9.71
N GLY A 31 -4.60 -8.69 8.54
CA GLY A 31 -5.84 -9.44 8.43
C GLY A 31 -6.35 -9.58 7.00
N VAL A 32 -7.32 -10.49 6.85
CA VAL A 32 -8.06 -10.70 5.62
C VAL A 32 -9.55 -10.63 5.94
N ARG A 33 -10.32 -9.84 5.17
CA ARG A 33 -11.77 -9.68 5.34
C ARG A 33 -12.49 -10.16 4.08
N GLY A 34 -13.54 -10.96 4.27
CA GLY A 34 -14.34 -11.50 3.16
C GLY A 34 -13.55 -12.33 2.13
N GLY A 35 -12.33 -12.79 2.46
CA GLY A 35 -11.46 -13.54 1.56
C GLY A 35 -10.82 -12.73 0.42
N ILE A 36 -11.18 -11.47 0.24
CA ILE A 36 -10.75 -10.64 -0.90
C ILE A 36 -10.08 -9.32 -0.50
N GLU A 37 -10.34 -8.83 0.71
CA GLU A 37 -9.75 -7.61 1.24
C GLU A 37 -8.57 -7.97 2.16
N LEU A 38 -7.44 -7.34 1.92
CA LEU A 38 -6.20 -7.48 2.66
C LEU A 38 -5.99 -6.20 3.45
N ASP A 39 -5.89 -6.32 4.77
CA ASP A 39 -5.66 -5.18 5.63
C ASP A 39 -4.19 -5.12 6.05
N PHE A 40 -3.57 -3.98 5.79
CA PHE A 40 -2.17 -3.73 6.09
C PHE A 40 -2.02 -2.61 7.11
N ARG A 41 -0.90 -2.60 7.86
CA ARG A 41 -0.57 -1.54 8.82
C ARG A 41 0.84 -0.99 8.57
N CYS A 42 1.03 0.34 8.47
CA CYS A 42 2.38 0.94 8.42
C CYS A 42 3.07 0.77 9.78
N ILE A 43 4.27 0.19 9.79
CA ILE A 43 5.08 0.00 11.01
C ILE A 43 5.61 1.31 11.62
N GLY A 44 5.44 2.44 10.90
CA GLY A 44 5.86 3.76 11.34
C GLY A 44 4.75 4.60 11.96
N CYS A 45 3.68 4.82 11.21
CA CYS A 45 2.59 5.72 11.62
C CYS A 45 1.32 5.00 12.09
N TRP A 46 1.29 3.66 12.07
CA TRP A 46 0.16 2.84 12.49
C TRP A 46 -1.13 3.02 11.67
N GLU A 47 -1.09 3.80 10.58
CA GLU A 47 -2.21 3.90 9.63
C GLU A 47 -2.47 2.55 8.96
N HIS A 48 -3.76 2.24 8.79
CA HIS A 48 -4.21 1.05 8.08
C HIS A 48 -4.42 1.35 6.60
N VAL A 49 -4.04 0.39 5.75
CA VAL A 49 -4.28 0.41 4.31
C VAL A 49 -4.99 -0.88 3.95
N THR A 50 -6.25 -0.79 3.53
CA THR A 50 -6.98 -1.95 3.01
C THR A 50 -6.90 -1.97 1.49
N LEU A 51 -6.45 -3.09 0.90
CA LEU A 51 -6.39 -3.33 -0.54
C LEU A 51 -7.16 -4.60 -0.88
N THR A 52 -7.82 -4.64 -2.04
CA THR A 52 -8.31 -5.92 -2.55
C THR A 52 -7.17 -6.73 -3.17
N GLN A 53 -7.29 -8.06 -3.21
CA GLN A 53 -6.34 -8.91 -3.94
C GLN A 53 -6.14 -8.45 -5.39
N ALA A 54 -7.23 -8.05 -6.07
CA ALA A 54 -7.19 -7.50 -7.43
C ALA A 54 -6.51 -6.13 -7.54
N ALA A 55 -6.38 -5.38 -6.44
CA ALA A 55 -5.67 -4.10 -6.42
C ALA A 55 -4.16 -4.29 -6.29
N LEU A 56 -3.68 -5.39 -5.70
CA LEU A 56 -2.24 -5.66 -5.50
C LEU A 56 -1.43 -5.60 -6.79
N ALA A 57 -1.97 -6.11 -7.90
CA ALA A 57 -1.34 -6.09 -9.21
C ALA A 57 -1.22 -4.68 -9.82
N ARG A 58 -1.99 -3.72 -9.29
CA ARG A 58 -2.05 -2.32 -9.75
C ARG A 58 -1.33 -1.36 -8.82
N VAL A 59 -0.76 -1.85 -7.72
CA VAL A 59 0.04 -1.02 -6.81
C VAL A 59 1.26 -0.51 -7.59
N PRO A 60 1.48 0.82 -7.62
CA PRO A 60 2.59 1.40 -8.37
C PRO A 60 3.93 0.94 -7.79
N VAL A 61 4.92 0.78 -8.65
CA VAL A 61 6.30 0.61 -8.22
C VAL A 61 6.86 2.00 -7.91
N GLY A 62 7.23 2.22 -6.65
CA GLY A 62 7.92 3.44 -6.24
C GLY A 62 9.41 3.31 -6.53
N ARG A 63 10.03 4.37 -7.05
CA ARG A 63 11.48 4.50 -7.03
C ARG A 63 11.84 5.13 -5.69
N GLU A 64 12.79 4.52 -4.99
CA GLU A 64 13.55 5.23 -3.96
C GLU A 64 14.28 6.43 -4.58
#